data_AF-A0AAU7SFF9-F1
#
_entry.id   AF-A0AAU7SFF9-F1
#
_cell.length_a   1.000
_cell.length_b   1.000
_cell.length_c   1.000
_cell.angle_alpha   90.00
_cell.angle_beta   90.00
_cell.angle_gamma   90.00
#
_symmetry.space_group_name_H-M   'P 1'
#
loop_
_entity.id
_entity.type
_entity.pdbx_description
1 polymer ?
#
loop_
_entity_poly.entity_id
_entity_poly.type
_entity_poly.pdbx_seq_one_letter_code
_entity_poly.pdbx_strand_id
1 'polypeptide(L)'
;MLIPLYTPRHFRRLGTWYISGWRIKAYGISAHAPEKEQFLQPELIIEARSFVEANLGRIEGAPHYSVGFVILHHGSSAKTLLTQWWVNECVCMQYAAQSNYSGQPKFSFTKSDLMACAYELVAIDFERRAWISTVMSGKPIEDYLESWLPDGLNLRGISRCRANVFMTACRVCYPSILQKPFSPAWNPLDEGMIPSFRAITPDDTADLQDLWRDAWTATYGPSLGQNALSAMLEDIERKGTASMLPGSGERGHCMASDHQILGSAIVAERGAIAYLWGMYVHPSQQRKGLGSRLLRGVAATIETAEKVEIRVLVSSPMAIGFYRKHGFTETSGETIEILDSVKASALVMSANIESLKAAVQGNPNSFIATSNKPA
;
A
#
# COMPACT_ATOMS: atom_id res chain seq x y z
N MET A 1 -2.96 24.72 20.79
CA MET A 1 -4.02 23.71 20.64
C MET A 1 -3.37 22.34 20.62
N LEU A 2 -3.90 21.38 21.37
CA LEU A 2 -3.40 19.99 21.36
C LEU A 2 -4.02 19.27 20.16
N ILE A 3 -3.21 18.51 19.43
CA ILE A 3 -3.70 17.65 18.35
C ILE A 3 -4.28 16.38 19.01
N PRO A 4 -5.57 16.07 18.81
CA PRO A 4 -6.15 14.87 19.40
C PRO A 4 -5.49 13.62 18.83
N LEU A 5 -5.29 12.60 19.67
CA LEU A 5 -4.77 11.31 19.25
C LEU A 5 -5.74 10.64 18.25
N TYR A 6 -5.16 9.94 17.29
CA TYR A 6 -5.93 9.20 16.30
C TYR A 6 -6.81 8.13 16.96
N THR A 7 -8.09 8.12 16.60
CA THR A 7 -9.05 7.08 17.00
C THR A 7 -9.64 6.43 15.76
N PRO A 8 -9.64 5.09 15.67
CA PRO A 8 -10.27 4.37 14.57
C PRO A 8 -11.67 4.88 14.22
N ARG A 9 -11.97 4.88 12.92
CA ARG A 9 -13.33 4.99 12.39
C ARG A 9 -13.66 3.74 11.60
N HIS A 10 -14.94 3.40 11.62
CA HIS A 10 -15.45 2.22 10.94
C HIS A 10 -16.07 2.64 9.61
N PHE A 11 -15.70 1.95 8.53
CA PHE A 11 -16.17 2.21 7.18
C PHE A 11 -17.08 1.07 6.74
N ARG A 12 -18.21 1.40 6.12
CA ARG A 12 -19.06 0.44 5.42
C ARG A 12 -19.69 1.04 4.18
N ARG A 13 -19.96 0.18 3.21
CA ARG A 13 -20.87 0.45 2.09
C ARG A 13 -22.30 0.59 2.60
N LEU A 14 -22.98 1.62 2.12
CA LEU A 14 -24.44 1.80 2.27
C LEU A 14 -25.19 1.41 0.97
N GLY A 15 -24.47 0.92 -0.02
CA GLY A 15 -24.98 0.50 -1.33
C GLY A 15 -25.04 1.63 -2.35
N THR A 16 -25.57 1.32 -3.53
CA THR A 16 -25.79 2.30 -4.59
C THR A 16 -27.18 2.91 -4.43
N TRP A 17 -27.25 4.24 -4.33
CA TRP A 17 -28.48 4.99 -4.39
C TRP A 17 -28.82 5.32 -5.84
N TYR A 18 -29.97 4.83 -6.28
CA TYR A 18 -30.58 5.19 -7.55
C TYR A 18 -31.55 6.34 -7.29
N ILE A 19 -31.28 7.53 -7.83
CA ILE A 19 -32.10 8.73 -7.62
C ILE A 19 -32.22 9.48 -8.96
N SER A 20 -33.42 9.54 -9.54
CA SER A 20 -33.70 10.28 -10.79
C SER A 20 -32.67 10.04 -11.91
N GLY A 21 -32.30 8.78 -12.15
CA GLY A 21 -31.32 8.40 -13.18
C GLY A 21 -29.85 8.49 -12.75
N TRP A 22 -29.55 9.05 -11.58
CA TRP A 22 -28.22 9.01 -10.98
C TRP A 22 -27.94 7.68 -10.31
N ARG A 23 -26.69 7.22 -10.44
CA ARG A 23 -26.12 6.07 -9.71
C ARG A 23 -25.08 6.59 -8.72
N ILE A 24 -25.44 6.69 -7.45
CA ILE A 24 -24.63 7.33 -6.41
C ILE A 24 -24.13 6.28 -5.42
N LYS A 25 -22.82 6.09 -5.34
CA LYS A 25 -22.21 5.16 -4.37
C LYS A 25 -22.23 5.76 -2.97
N ALA A 26 -22.88 5.10 -2.03
CA ALA A 26 -23.01 5.62 -0.67
C ALA A 26 -22.06 4.92 0.30
N TYR A 27 -21.27 5.72 1.00
CA TYR A 27 -20.34 5.31 2.05
C TYR A 27 -20.82 5.81 3.40
N GLY A 28 -20.66 4.98 4.42
CA GLY A 28 -20.84 5.39 5.80
C GLY A 28 -19.53 5.33 6.59
N ILE A 29 -19.36 6.27 7.50
CA ILE A 29 -18.25 6.34 8.45
C ILE A 29 -18.82 6.55 9.85
N SER A 30 -18.37 5.77 10.84
CA SER A 30 -18.81 5.91 12.24
C SER A 30 -17.63 6.05 13.20
N ALA A 31 -17.76 7.00 14.13
CA ALA A 31 -16.89 7.13 15.30
C ALA A 31 -17.12 6.07 16.37
N HIS A 32 -18.28 5.42 16.35
CA HIS A 32 -18.66 4.42 17.33
C HIS A 32 -18.42 3.03 16.77
N ALA A 33 -17.96 2.13 17.65
CA ALA A 33 -17.81 0.73 17.31
C ALA A 33 -19.17 0.19 16.84
N PRO A 34 -19.22 -0.58 15.74
CA PRO A 34 -20.45 -1.18 15.32
C PRO A 34 -20.93 -2.16 16.39
N GLU A 35 -21.98 -1.81 17.13
CA GLU A 35 -22.85 -2.84 17.67
C GLU A 35 -23.38 -3.64 16.48
N LYS A 36 -23.35 -4.97 16.58
CA LYS A 36 -23.29 -5.92 15.45
C LYS A 36 -24.32 -5.71 14.32
N GLU A 37 -25.38 -4.92 14.51
CA GLU A 37 -26.42 -4.66 13.51
C GLU A 37 -26.60 -3.19 13.10
N GLN A 38 -26.31 -2.18 13.95
CA GLN A 38 -26.67 -0.79 13.66
C GLN A 38 -25.44 0.13 13.52
N PHE A 39 -24.80 0.07 12.35
CA PHE A 39 -23.60 0.86 12.04
C PHE A 39 -23.85 2.37 11.98
N LEU A 40 -24.92 2.76 11.30
CA LEU A 40 -25.49 4.10 11.28
C LEU A 40 -26.98 3.96 11.52
N GLN A 41 -27.56 4.96 12.20
CA GLN A 41 -28.99 4.99 12.46
C GLN A 41 -29.77 5.10 11.13
N PRO A 42 -30.82 4.29 10.90
CA PRO A 42 -31.61 4.32 9.67
C PRO A 42 -32.13 5.72 9.31
N GLU A 43 -32.55 6.49 10.31
CA GLU A 43 -33.07 7.84 10.14
C GLU A 43 -32.01 8.79 9.57
N LEU A 44 -30.74 8.56 9.93
CA LEU A 44 -29.62 9.33 9.39
C LEU A 44 -29.39 9.03 7.91
N ILE A 45 -29.51 7.76 7.51
CA ILE A 45 -29.36 7.35 6.10
C ILE A 45 -30.53 7.88 5.28
N ILE A 46 -31.76 7.77 5.80
CA ILE A 46 -32.98 8.28 5.15
C ILE A 46 -32.90 9.80 4.95
N GLU A 47 -32.55 10.55 5.99
CA GLU A 47 -32.40 12.00 5.90
C GLU A 47 -31.29 12.41 4.94
N ALA A 48 -30.14 11.71 4.96
CA ALA A 48 -29.06 11.97 4.02
C ALA A 48 -29.49 11.76 2.56
N ARG A 49 -30.19 10.65 2.28
CA ARG A 49 -30.71 10.36 0.95
C ARG A 49 -31.71 11.42 0.50
N SER A 50 -32.68 11.78 1.35
CA SER A 50 -33.65 12.82 1.07
C SER A 50 -32.99 14.17 0.79
N PHE A 51 -31.94 14.52 1.55
CA PHE A 51 -31.19 15.75 1.31
C PHE A 51 -30.46 15.73 -0.04
N VAL A 52 -29.85 14.62 -0.44
CA VAL A 52 -29.21 14.49 -1.76
C VAL A 52 -30.24 14.60 -2.87
N GLU A 53 -31.37 13.91 -2.75
CA GLU A 53 -32.46 13.94 -3.73
C GLU A 53 -33.03 15.35 -3.92
N ALA A 54 -33.29 16.06 -2.82
CA ALA A 54 -33.78 17.44 -2.86
C ALA A 54 -32.80 18.44 -3.49
N ASN A 55 -31.52 18.08 -3.63
CA ASN A 55 -30.46 18.95 -4.14
C ASN A 55 -29.86 18.46 -5.47
N LEU A 56 -30.49 17.49 -6.16
CA LEU A 56 -30.03 17.00 -7.46
C LEU A 56 -29.93 18.10 -8.51
N GLY A 57 -30.81 19.10 -8.48
CA GLY A 57 -30.74 20.23 -9.41
C GLY A 57 -29.40 21.00 -9.36
N ARG A 58 -28.65 20.91 -8.25
CA ARG A 58 -27.29 21.50 -8.14
C ARG A 58 -26.24 20.72 -8.93
N ILE A 59 -26.40 19.40 -9.01
CA ILE A 59 -25.43 18.53 -9.71
C ILE A 59 -25.78 18.37 -11.20
N GLU A 60 -27.05 18.52 -11.56
CA GLU A 60 -27.54 18.55 -12.95
C GLU A 60 -27.17 19.83 -13.70
N GLY A 61 -26.87 20.91 -12.99
CA GLY A 61 -26.49 22.21 -13.59
C GLY A 61 -25.13 22.23 -14.29
N ALA A 62 -24.38 21.12 -14.31
CA ALA A 62 -23.08 20.99 -14.96
C ALA A 62 -23.03 19.70 -15.79
N PRO A 63 -22.22 19.62 -16.88
CA PRO A 63 -22.02 18.39 -17.62
C PRO A 63 -21.59 17.24 -16.70
N HIS A 64 -22.31 16.11 -16.72
CA HIS A 64 -22.09 15.00 -15.81
C HIS A 64 -22.24 13.64 -16.50
N TYR A 65 -21.76 12.60 -15.81
CA TYR A 65 -21.88 11.21 -16.24
C TYR A 65 -23.03 10.44 -15.54
N SER A 66 -23.88 11.15 -14.79
CA SER A 66 -24.99 10.58 -13.99
C SER A 66 -24.50 9.54 -12.97
N VAL A 67 -23.28 9.73 -12.49
CA VAL A 67 -22.64 8.92 -11.45
C VAL A 67 -21.95 9.84 -10.46
N GLY A 68 -21.89 9.40 -9.21
CA GLY A 68 -21.22 10.11 -8.15
C GLY A 68 -21.13 9.25 -6.91
N PHE A 69 -20.75 9.87 -5.82
CA PHE A 69 -20.64 9.21 -4.53
C PHE A 69 -20.97 10.16 -3.40
N VAL A 70 -21.39 9.57 -2.28
CA VAL A 70 -21.74 10.30 -1.06
C VAL A 70 -21.04 9.66 0.12
N ILE A 71 -20.58 10.49 1.05
CA ILE A 71 -19.93 10.06 2.29
C ILE A 71 -20.74 10.60 3.45
N LEU A 72 -21.39 9.70 4.18
CA LEU A 72 -22.17 9.98 5.38
C LEU A 72 -21.35 9.61 6.61
N HIS A 73 -20.89 10.61 7.36
CA HIS A 73 -20.01 10.40 8.49
C HIS A 73 -20.66 10.85 9.79
N HIS A 74 -20.90 9.89 10.68
CA HIS A 74 -21.23 10.16 12.08
C HIS A 74 -19.92 10.33 12.86
N GLY A 75 -19.39 11.56 12.82
CA GLY A 75 -18.17 11.94 13.52
C GLY A 75 -18.40 12.18 15.01
N SER A 76 -17.34 12.57 15.72
CA SER A 76 -17.40 12.78 17.19
C SER A 76 -18.02 14.10 17.62
N SER A 77 -18.27 15.03 16.69
CA SER A 77 -18.76 16.38 16.99
C SER A 77 -19.86 16.87 16.05
N ALA A 78 -20.07 16.19 14.92
CA ALA A 78 -21.11 16.50 13.94
C ALA A 78 -21.40 15.28 13.08
N LYS A 79 -22.54 15.33 12.37
CA LYS A 79 -22.83 14.41 11.27
C LYS A 79 -22.57 15.16 9.96
N THR A 80 -21.65 14.68 9.15
CA THR A 80 -21.26 15.28 7.86
C THR A 80 -21.80 14.45 6.70
N LEU A 81 -22.18 15.14 5.63
CA LEU A 81 -22.60 14.54 4.38
C LEU A 81 -21.88 15.26 3.24
N LEU A 82 -20.99 14.53 2.56
CA LEU A 82 -20.31 15.01 1.37
C LEU A 82 -20.98 14.39 0.15
N THR A 83 -21.32 15.20 -0.86
CA THR A 83 -21.83 14.73 -2.14
C THR A 83 -20.87 15.15 -3.23
N GLN A 84 -20.40 14.19 -4.02
CA GLN A 84 -19.37 14.39 -5.04
C GLN A 84 -19.76 13.74 -6.37
N TRP A 85 -19.40 14.39 -7.47
CA TRP A 85 -19.69 13.90 -8.82
C TRP A 85 -18.62 14.30 -9.82
N TRP A 86 -18.47 13.50 -10.88
CA TRP A 86 -17.46 13.68 -11.90
C TRP A 86 -18.01 14.50 -13.07
N VAL A 87 -17.22 15.49 -13.51
CA VAL A 87 -17.50 16.37 -14.65
C VAL A 87 -16.23 16.50 -15.50
N ASN A 88 -16.38 16.82 -16.79
CA ASN A 88 -15.26 17.12 -17.69
C ASN A 88 -14.11 16.10 -17.61
N GLU A 89 -14.44 14.80 -17.60
CA GLU A 89 -13.54 13.64 -17.54
C GLU A 89 -12.75 13.46 -16.22
N CYS A 90 -12.14 14.52 -15.69
CA CYS A 90 -11.16 14.43 -14.60
C CYS A 90 -11.47 15.33 -13.39
N VAL A 91 -12.54 16.12 -13.45
CA VAL A 91 -12.88 17.08 -12.38
C VAL A 91 -13.91 16.48 -11.44
N CYS A 92 -13.60 16.45 -10.14
CA CYS A 92 -14.54 16.04 -9.09
C CYS A 92 -15.13 17.28 -8.43
N MET A 93 -16.43 17.47 -8.60
CA MET A 93 -17.19 18.54 -7.98
C MET A 93 -17.74 18.07 -6.63
N GLN A 94 -18.01 19.01 -5.71
CA GLN A 94 -18.54 18.67 -4.40
C GLN A 94 -19.47 19.75 -3.83
N TYR A 95 -20.34 19.32 -2.92
CA TYR A 95 -20.86 20.16 -1.86
C TYR A 95 -20.87 19.39 -0.53
N ALA A 96 -20.82 20.12 0.58
CA ALA A 96 -20.89 19.56 1.93
C ALA A 96 -22.13 20.04 2.67
N ALA A 97 -22.68 19.16 3.49
CA ALA A 97 -23.76 19.44 4.43
C ALA A 97 -23.44 18.88 5.81
N GLN A 98 -24.03 19.48 6.83
CA GLN A 98 -23.88 19.07 8.21
C GLN A 98 -25.23 19.03 8.93
N SER A 99 -25.32 18.10 9.87
CA SER A 99 -26.36 18.00 10.88
C SER A 99 -25.70 18.02 12.25
N ASN A 100 -26.44 18.49 13.26
CA ASN A 100 -26.00 18.44 14.65
C ASN A 100 -25.66 17.01 15.09
N TYR A 101 -24.69 16.89 15.99
CA TYR A 101 -24.28 15.62 16.58
C TYR A 101 -25.41 14.98 17.39
N SER A 102 -26.09 15.75 18.23
CA SER A 102 -27.24 15.30 19.01
C SER A 102 -28.57 15.57 18.29
N GLY A 103 -29.60 14.81 18.68
CA GLY A 103 -30.96 14.97 18.15
C GLY A 103 -31.21 14.35 16.78
N GLN A 104 -32.40 14.61 16.26
CA GLN A 104 -32.85 14.12 14.95
C GLN A 104 -31.94 14.66 13.83
N PRO A 105 -31.47 13.81 12.91
CA PRO A 105 -30.72 14.25 11.75
C PRO A 105 -31.49 15.31 10.97
N LYS A 106 -30.81 16.41 10.61
CA LYS A 106 -31.33 17.43 9.71
C LYS A 106 -30.18 18.11 9.00
N PHE A 107 -29.99 17.80 7.72
CA PHE A 107 -28.86 18.34 6.97
C PHE A 107 -29.14 19.76 6.48
N SER A 108 -28.11 20.59 6.53
CA SER A 108 -28.07 21.90 5.88
C SER A 108 -26.67 22.13 5.32
N PHE A 109 -26.55 22.93 4.26
CA PHE A 109 -25.25 23.21 3.67
C PHE A 109 -24.29 23.80 4.69
N THR A 110 -23.02 23.38 4.61
CA THR A 110 -21.98 23.97 5.44
C THR A 110 -21.80 25.44 5.08
N LYS A 111 -21.67 26.29 6.10
CA LYS A 111 -21.34 27.71 5.93
C LYS A 111 -19.83 27.97 5.90
N SER A 112 -19.03 26.95 6.20
CA SER A 112 -17.58 26.97 6.16
C SER A 112 -17.05 26.33 4.88
N ASP A 113 -15.79 26.62 4.55
CA ASP A 113 -15.01 26.01 3.46
C ASP A 113 -14.64 24.54 3.75
N LEU A 114 -15.52 23.79 4.43
CA LEU A 114 -15.32 22.39 4.74
C LEU A 114 -15.28 21.58 3.43
N MET A 115 -14.11 20.99 3.16
CA MET A 115 -13.95 20.01 2.08
C MET A 115 -14.21 18.60 2.61
N ALA A 116 -13.33 18.10 3.49
CA ALA A 116 -13.41 16.78 4.11
C ALA A 116 -12.49 16.72 5.34
N CYS A 117 -12.76 15.82 6.27
CA CYS A 117 -11.83 15.45 7.34
C CYS A 117 -10.91 14.30 6.90
N ALA A 118 -9.86 14.04 7.69
CA ALA A 118 -8.88 12.99 7.43
C ALA A 118 -9.50 11.59 7.19
N TYR A 119 -10.65 11.30 7.80
CA TYR A 119 -11.36 10.02 7.61
C TYR A 119 -12.17 9.97 6.31
N GLU A 120 -12.79 11.08 5.91
CA GLU A 120 -13.58 11.18 4.67
C GLU A 120 -12.67 11.17 3.43
N LEU A 121 -11.45 11.72 3.55
CA LEU A 121 -10.43 11.71 2.49
C LEU A 121 -10.09 10.29 2.00
N VAL A 122 -10.31 9.26 2.81
CA VAL A 122 -10.05 7.86 2.48
C VAL A 122 -11.01 7.36 1.40
N ALA A 123 -12.29 7.66 1.53
CA ALA A 123 -13.29 7.32 0.51
C ALA A 123 -13.09 8.16 -0.75
N ILE A 124 -12.73 9.45 -0.60
CA ILE A 124 -12.43 10.34 -1.74
C ILE A 124 -11.22 9.84 -2.54
N ASP A 125 -10.12 9.47 -1.88
CA ASP A 125 -8.96 8.93 -2.57
C ASP A 125 -9.25 7.57 -3.23
N PHE A 126 -10.04 6.72 -2.58
CA PHE A 126 -10.49 5.48 -3.19
C PHE A 126 -11.27 5.75 -4.49
N GLU A 127 -12.26 6.64 -4.45
CA GLU A 127 -13.09 6.98 -5.60
C GLU A 127 -12.27 7.59 -6.75
N ARG A 128 -11.32 8.46 -6.42
CA ARG A 128 -10.35 8.98 -7.40
C ARG A 128 -9.57 7.87 -8.08
N ARG A 129 -9.03 6.92 -7.32
CA ARG A 129 -8.26 5.79 -7.89
C ARG A 129 -9.15 4.86 -8.70
N ALA A 130 -10.36 4.57 -8.22
CA ALA A 130 -11.34 3.78 -8.95
C ALA A 130 -11.62 4.42 -10.30
N TRP A 131 -12.01 5.71 -10.32
CA TRP A 131 -12.30 6.47 -11.54
C TRP A 131 -11.16 6.45 -12.56
N ILE A 132 -9.92 6.69 -12.11
CA ILE A 132 -8.74 6.66 -12.98
C ILE A 132 -8.55 5.25 -13.58
N SER A 133 -8.60 4.21 -12.75
CA SER A 133 -8.30 2.83 -13.15
C SER A 133 -9.39 2.14 -13.98
N THR A 134 -10.57 2.75 -14.05
CA THR A 134 -11.73 2.26 -14.82
C THR A 134 -12.10 3.25 -15.92
N VAL A 135 -12.82 4.32 -15.60
CA VAL A 135 -13.42 5.25 -16.57
C VAL A 135 -12.37 5.93 -17.43
N MET A 136 -11.37 6.58 -16.81
CA MET A 136 -10.31 7.26 -17.57
C MET A 136 -9.37 6.29 -18.29
N SER A 137 -9.44 5.00 -17.94
CA SER A 137 -8.72 3.92 -18.61
C SER A 137 -9.52 3.30 -19.77
N GLY A 138 -10.69 3.84 -20.10
CA GLY A 138 -11.54 3.38 -21.19
C GLY A 138 -12.40 2.15 -20.86
N LYS A 139 -12.49 1.75 -19.59
CA LYS A 139 -13.38 0.64 -19.17
C LYS A 139 -14.84 1.10 -19.05
N PRO A 140 -15.81 0.17 -19.09
CA PRO A 140 -17.21 0.50 -18.85
C PRO A 140 -17.42 1.20 -17.49
N ILE A 141 -18.42 2.08 -17.43
CA ILE A 141 -18.76 2.81 -16.21
C ILE A 141 -19.26 1.88 -15.09
N GLU A 142 -19.75 0.69 -15.46
CA GLU A 142 -20.15 -0.37 -14.56
C GLU A 142 -18.96 -0.86 -13.70
N ASP A 143 -17.75 -0.95 -14.27
CA ASP A 143 -16.54 -1.35 -13.52
C ASP A 143 -16.23 -0.36 -12.38
N TYR A 144 -16.51 0.94 -12.59
CA TYR A 144 -16.39 1.97 -11.56
C TYR A 144 -17.43 1.80 -10.46
N LEU A 145 -18.67 1.49 -10.83
CA LEU A 145 -19.79 1.30 -9.91
C LEU A 145 -19.64 0.04 -9.05
N GLU A 146 -18.95 -0.99 -9.57
CA GLU A 146 -18.63 -2.21 -8.83
C GLU A 146 -17.32 -2.14 -8.03
N SER A 147 -16.51 -1.11 -8.23
CA SER A 147 -15.27 -0.91 -7.47
C SER A 147 -15.57 -0.24 -6.13
N TRP A 148 -15.46 -0.94 -5.00
CA TRP A 148 -15.80 -0.37 -3.69
C TRP A 148 -14.65 -0.33 -2.69
N LEU A 149 -14.65 0.70 -1.83
CA LEU A 149 -13.80 0.70 -0.65
C LEU A 149 -14.17 -0.51 0.23
N PRO A 150 -13.20 -1.35 0.64
CA PRO A 150 -13.49 -2.51 1.49
C PRO A 150 -14.14 -2.12 2.82
N ASP A 151 -15.12 -2.92 3.25
CA ASP A 151 -15.74 -2.74 4.56
C ASP A 151 -14.76 -3.05 5.68
N GLY A 152 -14.96 -2.42 6.84
CA GLY A 152 -14.15 -2.71 8.03
C GLY A 152 -12.72 -2.15 8.00
N LEU A 153 -12.40 -1.29 7.01
CA LEU A 153 -11.13 -0.58 6.97
C LEU A 153 -10.93 0.21 8.28
N ASN A 154 -9.79 0.01 8.95
CA ASN A 154 -9.35 0.82 10.10
C ASN A 154 -8.12 1.60 9.68
N LEU A 155 -8.09 2.92 9.87
CA LEU A 155 -7.00 3.77 9.36
C LEU A 155 -5.67 3.60 10.11
N ARG A 156 -5.59 2.70 11.11
CA ARG A 156 -4.29 2.16 11.55
C ARG A 156 -3.59 1.31 10.47
N GLY A 157 -4.27 1.02 9.36
CA GLY A 157 -3.76 0.26 8.21
C GLY A 157 -3.99 0.92 6.84
N ILE A 158 -4.03 2.27 6.72
CA ILE A 158 -4.02 2.94 5.40
C ILE A 158 -2.61 2.97 4.77
N SER A 159 -1.96 1.82 4.68
CA SER A 159 -1.00 1.54 3.61
C SER A 159 -1.65 0.70 2.49
N ARG A 160 -2.85 0.16 2.75
CA ARG A 160 -3.51 -0.85 1.89
C ARG A 160 -4.47 -0.28 0.87
N CYS A 161 -3.94 0.47 -0.09
CA CYS A 161 -4.61 0.65 -1.37
C CYS A 161 -3.65 0.40 -2.53
N ARG A 162 -3.84 -0.76 -3.17
CA ARG A 162 -3.03 -1.33 -4.25
C ARG A 162 -2.76 -0.32 -5.37
N ALA A 163 -1.54 0.23 -5.40
CA ALA A 163 -0.95 0.80 -6.61
C ALA A 163 -0.45 -0.37 -7.49
N ASN A 164 -1.36 -1.02 -8.21
CA ASN A 164 -0.98 -2.06 -9.17
C ASN A 164 -1.94 -2.07 -10.38
N VAL A 165 -2.18 -0.91 -11.01
CA VAL A 165 -2.53 -0.82 -12.43
C VAL A 165 -2.01 0.51 -12.98
N PHE A 166 -1.41 0.47 -14.18
CA PHE A 166 -0.96 1.58 -15.05
C PHE A 166 0.52 2.02 -14.99
N MET A 167 1.34 1.28 -15.75
CA MET A 167 2.24 1.88 -16.74
C MET A 167 1.68 1.54 -18.13
N THR A 168 0.70 2.31 -18.62
CA THR A 168 0.44 2.43 -20.06
C THR A 168 -0.06 3.83 -20.34
N ALA A 169 0.73 4.56 -21.12
CA ALA A 169 0.57 5.99 -21.36
C ALA A 169 -0.68 6.30 -22.17
N CYS A 170 -1.43 7.29 -21.69
CA CYS A 170 -2.28 8.14 -22.51
C CYS A 170 -1.38 8.90 -23.51
N ARG A 171 -1.58 8.65 -24.80
CA ARG A 171 -0.84 9.30 -25.89
C ARG A 171 -1.82 9.87 -26.91
N VAL A 172 -2.64 10.83 -26.50
CA VAL A 172 -3.39 11.69 -27.42
C VAL A 172 -3.51 13.08 -26.78
N CYS A 173 -3.38 14.12 -27.61
CA CYS A 173 -3.52 15.55 -27.32
C CYS A 173 -2.25 16.30 -26.90
N TYR A 174 -1.28 16.43 -27.82
CA TYR A 174 -0.63 17.71 -28.14
C TYR A 174 0.02 17.57 -29.54
N PRO A 175 -0.35 18.36 -30.56
CA PRO A 175 0.35 18.33 -31.83
C PRO A 175 1.66 19.14 -31.72
N SER A 176 2.70 18.59 -32.33
CA SER A 176 3.95 19.22 -32.78
C SER A 176 4.84 19.90 -31.72
N ILE A 177 5.94 19.23 -31.37
CA ILE A 177 7.33 19.75 -31.48
C ILE A 177 8.32 18.56 -31.50
N LEU A 178 9.35 18.75 -32.31
CA LEU A 178 10.30 17.78 -32.86
C LEU A 178 11.13 16.95 -31.85
N GLN A 179 11.22 15.66 -32.19
CA GLN A 179 12.30 14.68 -31.97
C GLN A 179 13.54 15.10 -31.14
N LYS A 180 13.68 14.51 -29.94
CA LYS A 180 14.93 13.93 -29.42
C LYS A 180 14.61 12.69 -28.56
N PRO A 181 15.44 11.63 -28.56
CA PRO A 181 15.20 10.47 -27.72
C PRO A 181 15.38 10.86 -26.26
N PHE A 182 14.32 10.71 -25.47
CA PHE A 182 14.32 10.99 -24.03
C PHE A 182 15.24 9.97 -23.35
N SER A 183 16.46 10.38 -23.02
CA SER A 183 17.21 9.78 -21.91
C SER A 183 16.48 10.21 -20.64
N PRO A 184 16.16 9.31 -19.68
CA PRO A 184 15.58 9.76 -18.42
C PRO A 184 16.70 10.38 -17.58
N ALA A 185 17.04 11.63 -17.91
CA ALA A 185 17.59 12.55 -16.95
C ALA A 185 16.50 12.79 -15.90
N TRP A 186 16.85 12.49 -14.67
CA TRP A 186 16.06 12.70 -13.47
C TRP A 186 15.36 14.06 -13.48
N ASN A 187 14.03 14.06 -13.30
CA ASN A 187 13.23 15.28 -13.22
C ASN A 187 13.04 15.68 -11.75
N PRO A 188 13.39 16.90 -11.30
CA PRO A 188 13.50 17.22 -9.86
C PRO A 188 12.18 17.56 -9.12
N LEU A 189 11.02 17.06 -9.59
CA LEU A 189 9.71 17.40 -8.98
C LEU A 189 8.93 16.18 -8.44
N ASP A 190 9.53 14.99 -8.44
CA ASP A 190 9.05 13.81 -7.69
C ASP A 190 9.81 13.71 -6.35
N GLU A 191 9.53 14.61 -5.41
CA GLU A 191 9.87 14.39 -4.00
C GLU A 191 8.87 13.39 -3.38
N GLY A 192 8.83 12.17 -3.93
CA GLY A 192 8.50 11.01 -3.12
C GLY A 192 9.73 10.68 -2.30
N MET A 193 9.73 11.04 -1.01
CA MET A 193 10.85 10.83 -0.09
C MET A 193 11.55 9.50 -0.33
N ILE A 194 12.85 9.57 -0.65
CA ILE A 194 13.69 8.40 -0.89
C ILE A 194 13.58 7.48 0.33
N PRO A 195 13.15 6.21 0.17
CA PRO A 195 12.99 5.33 1.31
C PRO A 195 14.28 5.25 2.13
N SER A 196 14.21 5.46 3.43
CA SER A 196 15.37 5.47 4.32
C SER A 196 15.67 4.07 4.84
N PHE A 197 16.95 3.72 4.92
CA PHE A 197 17.38 2.48 5.57
C PHE A 197 17.58 2.76 7.06
N ARG A 198 16.93 1.99 7.93
CA ARG A 198 17.08 2.12 9.40
C ARG A 198 16.83 0.81 10.12
N ALA A 199 17.12 0.77 11.43
CA ALA A 199 16.72 -0.33 12.29
C ALA A 199 15.19 -0.40 12.44
N ILE A 200 14.68 -1.62 12.59
CA ILE A 200 13.28 -1.87 12.97
C ILE A 200 13.09 -1.49 14.44
N THR A 201 11.95 -0.88 14.73
CA THR A 201 11.51 -0.46 16.06
C THR A 201 10.19 -1.14 16.43
N PRO A 202 9.79 -1.15 17.71
CA PRO A 202 8.49 -1.70 18.12
C PRO A 202 7.30 -1.07 17.39
N ASP A 203 7.39 0.21 17.04
CA ASP A 203 6.33 0.96 16.35
C ASP A 203 6.09 0.45 14.91
N ASP A 204 7.06 -0.25 14.31
CA ASP A 204 6.95 -0.79 12.96
C ASP A 204 6.13 -2.10 12.89
N THR A 205 5.64 -2.59 14.03
CA THR A 205 5.04 -3.94 14.11
C THR A 205 3.90 -4.15 13.12
N ALA A 206 2.97 -3.21 13.01
CA ALA A 206 1.83 -3.33 12.11
C ALA A 206 2.27 -3.37 10.63
N ASP A 207 3.15 -2.44 10.23
CA ASP A 207 3.66 -2.35 8.86
C ASP A 207 4.50 -3.58 8.47
N LEU A 208 5.25 -4.14 9.42
CA LEU A 208 6.03 -5.36 9.19
C LEU A 208 5.14 -6.59 9.01
N GLN A 209 4.09 -6.73 9.82
CA GLN A 209 3.11 -7.80 9.64
C GLN A 209 2.44 -7.71 8.27
N ASP A 210 2.11 -6.50 7.81
CA ASP A 210 1.54 -6.27 6.49
C ASP A 210 2.52 -6.61 5.37
N LEU A 211 3.76 -6.14 5.46
CA LEU A 211 4.82 -6.47 4.51
C LEU A 211 5.02 -7.98 4.39
N TRP A 212 5.15 -8.68 5.52
CA TRP A 212 5.41 -10.12 5.50
C TRP A 212 4.22 -10.89 4.96
N ARG A 213 2.99 -10.54 5.36
CA ARG A 213 1.77 -11.16 4.82
C ARG A 213 1.72 -11.06 3.30
N ASP A 214 1.98 -9.89 2.76
CA ASP A 214 1.88 -9.64 1.32
C ASP A 214 3.04 -10.30 0.56
N ALA A 215 4.27 -10.23 1.08
CA ALA A 215 5.44 -10.87 0.48
C ALA A 215 5.36 -12.40 0.51
N TRP A 216 4.89 -12.98 1.61
CA TRP A 216 4.77 -14.43 1.79
C TRP A 216 3.62 -14.99 0.95
N THR A 217 2.51 -14.28 0.86
CA THR A 217 1.40 -14.67 -0.02
C THR A 217 1.86 -14.72 -1.48
N ALA A 218 2.60 -13.71 -1.94
CA ALA A 218 3.12 -13.65 -3.30
C ALA A 218 4.20 -14.71 -3.60
N THR A 219 5.00 -15.08 -2.59
CA THR A 219 6.16 -15.98 -2.77
C THR A 219 5.82 -17.44 -2.47
N TYR A 220 5.20 -17.69 -1.33
CA TYR A 220 4.99 -19.03 -0.78
C TYR A 220 3.65 -19.65 -1.13
N GLY A 221 2.61 -18.85 -1.40
CA GLY A 221 1.31 -19.36 -1.82
C GLY A 221 1.41 -20.31 -3.04
N PRO A 222 2.03 -19.85 -4.15
CA PRO A 222 2.23 -20.70 -5.33
C PRO A 222 3.19 -21.87 -5.13
N SER A 223 4.18 -21.75 -4.22
CA SER A 223 5.27 -22.74 -4.11
C SER A 223 5.10 -23.78 -3.02
N LEU A 224 4.52 -23.41 -1.88
CA LEU A 224 4.34 -24.27 -0.70
C LEU A 224 2.88 -24.70 -0.51
N GLY A 225 1.95 -24.07 -1.23
CA GLY A 225 0.51 -24.35 -1.17
C GLY A 225 -0.22 -23.59 -0.06
N GLN A 226 -1.55 -23.58 -0.18
CA GLN A 226 -2.41 -22.71 0.65
C GLN A 226 -2.38 -23.08 2.14
N ASN A 227 -2.28 -24.37 2.49
CA ASN A 227 -2.25 -24.81 3.89
C ASN A 227 -0.98 -24.35 4.60
N ALA A 228 0.18 -24.45 3.93
CA ALA A 228 1.44 -23.95 4.44
C ALA A 228 1.39 -22.43 4.62
N LEU A 229 0.88 -21.69 3.62
CA LEU A 229 0.72 -20.25 3.72
C LEU A 229 -0.20 -19.85 4.90
N SER A 230 -1.34 -20.51 5.08
CA SER A 230 -2.25 -20.21 6.19
C SER A 230 -1.56 -20.39 7.55
N ALA A 231 -0.83 -21.49 7.77
CA ALA A 231 -0.09 -21.72 9.00
C ALA A 231 0.97 -20.63 9.27
N MET A 232 1.67 -20.20 8.22
CA MET A 232 2.66 -19.11 8.33
C MET A 232 2.00 -17.77 8.70
N LEU A 233 0.83 -17.45 8.12
CA LEU A 233 0.10 -16.23 8.42
C LEU A 233 -0.48 -16.23 9.84
N GLU A 234 -1.00 -17.37 10.30
CA GLU A 234 -1.47 -17.55 11.69
C GLU A 234 -0.34 -17.33 12.70
N ASP A 235 0.89 -17.77 12.40
CA ASP A 235 2.04 -17.54 13.28
C ASP A 235 2.37 -16.05 13.41
N ILE A 236 2.37 -15.29 12.30
CA ILE A 236 2.54 -13.83 12.33
C ILE A 236 1.43 -13.16 13.13
N GLU A 237 0.17 -13.56 12.93
CA GLU A 237 -0.98 -12.95 13.63
C GLU A 237 -0.88 -13.16 15.15
N ARG A 238 -0.42 -14.34 15.56
CA ARG A 238 -0.25 -14.70 16.97
C ARG A 238 0.97 -14.05 17.61
N LYS A 239 2.14 -14.08 16.95
CA LYS A 239 3.42 -13.66 17.53
C LYS A 239 3.85 -12.24 17.16
N GLY A 240 3.19 -11.60 16.20
CA GLY A 240 3.61 -10.29 15.72
C GLY A 240 5.01 -10.32 15.10
N THR A 241 5.80 -9.28 15.38
CA THR A 241 7.21 -9.20 14.96
C THR A 241 8.08 -10.29 15.55
N ALA A 242 7.70 -10.88 16.69
CA ALA A 242 8.44 -11.96 17.33
C ALA A 242 8.47 -13.26 16.51
N SER A 243 7.62 -13.39 15.47
CA SER A 243 7.69 -14.49 14.50
C SER A 243 9.04 -14.52 13.75
N MET A 244 9.62 -13.36 13.46
CA MET A 244 10.90 -13.22 12.74
C MET A 244 12.01 -12.58 13.57
N LEU A 245 11.64 -11.86 14.65
CA LEU A 245 12.57 -11.19 15.56
C LEU A 245 12.29 -11.67 17.00
N PRO A 246 12.63 -12.92 17.34
CA PRO A 246 12.35 -13.49 18.66
C PRO A 246 13.17 -12.86 19.79
N GLY A 247 14.18 -12.03 19.47
CA GLY A 247 15.00 -11.32 20.46
C GLY A 247 16.21 -12.13 20.95
N SER A 248 16.57 -13.21 20.25
CA SER A 248 17.72 -14.08 20.54
C SER A 248 19.00 -13.64 19.83
N GLY A 249 19.18 -12.32 19.66
CA GLY A 249 20.37 -11.73 19.03
C GLY A 249 20.26 -11.52 17.52
N GLU A 250 19.04 -11.53 16.98
CA GLU A 250 18.72 -11.05 15.64
C GLU A 250 18.58 -9.53 15.62
N ARG A 251 19.01 -8.90 14.53
CA ARG A 251 18.84 -7.48 14.26
C ARG A 251 17.94 -7.31 13.04
N GLY A 252 16.90 -6.51 13.18
CA GLY A 252 15.96 -6.16 12.12
C GLY A 252 16.31 -4.80 11.50
N HIS A 253 16.31 -4.74 10.17
CA HIS A 253 16.46 -3.52 9.39
C HIS A 253 15.33 -3.39 8.37
N CYS A 254 14.98 -2.17 8.01
CA CYS A 254 13.91 -1.89 7.07
C CYS A 254 14.27 -0.78 6.08
N MET A 255 13.60 -0.81 4.92
CA MET A 255 13.47 0.34 4.03
C MET A 255 12.13 1.01 4.36
N ALA A 256 12.18 2.14 5.07
CA ALA A 256 11.00 2.89 5.48
C ALA A 256 10.71 4.05 4.52
N SER A 257 9.44 4.27 4.23
CA SER A 257 8.92 5.53 3.69
C SER A 257 8.09 6.22 4.78
N ASP A 258 7.65 7.46 4.55
CA ASP A 258 6.81 8.20 5.52
C ASP A 258 5.49 7.49 5.88
N HIS A 259 5.06 6.54 5.05
CA HIS A 259 3.72 5.97 5.13
C HIS A 259 3.70 4.44 5.26
N GLN A 260 4.86 3.77 5.23
CA GLN A 260 4.95 2.30 5.31
C GLN A 260 6.39 1.78 5.29
N ILE A 261 6.57 0.54 5.74
CA ILE A 261 7.75 -0.28 5.50
C ILE A 261 7.67 -0.99 4.14
N LEU A 262 8.62 -0.69 3.24
CA LEU A 262 8.66 -1.22 1.87
C LEU A 262 9.48 -2.52 1.74
N GLY A 263 10.32 -2.80 2.72
CA GLY A 263 11.12 -4.02 2.78
C GLY A 263 11.76 -4.20 4.15
N SER A 264 12.05 -5.44 4.50
CA SER A 264 12.66 -5.82 5.78
C SER A 264 13.74 -6.86 5.55
N ALA A 265 14.77 -6.81 6.41
CA ALA A 265 15.84 -7.77 6.46
C ALA A 265 16.16 -8.09 7.92
N ILE A 266 16.31 -9.37 8.20
CA ILE A 266 16.64 -9.89 9.53
C ILE A 266 18.01 -10.56 9.44
N VAL A 267 18.96 -10.09 10.23
CA VAL A 267 20.34 -10.60 10.24
C VAL A 267 20.75 -11.02 11.64
N ALA A 268 21.50 -12.11 11.74
CA ALA A 268 22.11 -12.57 12.98
C ALA A 268 23.59 -12.87 12.75
N GLU A 269 24.48 -12.17 13.46
CA GLU A 269 25.92 -12.47 13.46
C GLU A 269 26.23 -13.57 14.47
N ARG A 270 26.96 -14.58 14.02
CA ARG A 270 27.37 -15.76 14.81
C ARG A 270 28.79 -16.14 14.40
N GLY A 271 29.78 -15.59 15.10
CA GLY A 271 31.20 -15.77 14.75
C GLY A 271 31.51 -15.20 13.36
N ALA A 272 32.19 -15.98 12.52
CA ALA A 272 32.61 -15.54 11.19
C ALA A 272 31.46 -15.46 10.16
N ILE A 273 30.22 -15.78 10.53
CA ILE A 273 29.07 -15.84 9.61
C ILE A 273 27.95 -14.90 10.07
N ALA A 274 27.50 -14.04 9.16
CA ALA A 274 26.26 -13.29 9.29
C ALA A 274 25.15 -14.01 8.53
N TYR A 275 24.18 -14.56 9.27
CA TYR A 275 23.03 -15.22 8.69
C TYR A 275 21.97 -14.18 8.35
N LEU A 276 21.70 -13.98 7.06
CA LEU A 276 20.56 -13.20 6.60
C LEU A 276 19.34 -14.13 6.61
N TRP A 277 18.64 -14.14 7.75
CA TRP A 277 17.58 -15.09 8.08
C TRP A 277 16.32 -14.87 7.24
N GLY A 278 16.02 -13.62 6.91
CA GLY A 278 14.92 -13.30 6.02
C GLY A 278 15.12 -11.95 5.37
N MET A 279 14.79 -11.84 4.10
CA MET A 279 14.76 -10.56 3.39
C MET A 279 13.56 -10.51 2.46
N TYR A 280 12.69 -9.55 2.69
CA TYR A 280 11.44 -9.40 1.97
C TYR A 280 11.30 -7.97 1.45
N VAL A 281 10.91 -7.83 0.19
CA VAL A 281 10.54 -6.55 -0.43
C VAL A 281 9.10 -6.66 -0.86
N HIS A 282 8.31 -5.63 -0.55
CA HIS A 282 6.90 -5.57 -0.90
C HIS A 282 6.71 -5.86 -2.41
N PRO A 283 5.76 -6.72 -2.83
CA PRO A 283 5.62 -7.14 -4.23
C PRO A 283 5.55 -5.98 -5.24
N SER A 284 4.82 -4.90 -4.94
CA SER A 284 4.72 -3.72 -5.83
C SER A 284 6.01 -2.87 -5.90
N GLN A 285 7.00 -3.19 -5.07
CA GLN A 285 8.27 -2.47 -4.95
C GLN A 285 9.47 -3.28 -5.45
N GLN A 286 9.23 -4.53 -5.86
CA GLN A 286 10.27 -5.37 -6.44
C GLN A 286 10.75 -4.81 -7.78
N ARG A 287 11.96 -5.21 -8.18
CA ARG A 287 12.62 -4.80 -9.44
C ARG A 287 12.90 -3.30 -9.59
N LYS A 288 12.67 -2.49 -8.55
CA LYS A 288 13.00 -1.05 -8.47
C LYS A 288 14.31 -0.76 -7.71
N GLY A 289 15.15 -1.77 -7.50
CA GLY A 289 16.44 -1.63 -6.81
C GLY A 289 16.39 -1.62 -5.27
N LEU A 290 15.20 -1.65 -4.66
CA LEU A 290 15.03 -1.67 -3.20
C LEU A 290 15.72 -2.86 -2.51
N GLY A 291 15.61 -4.07 -3.07
CA GLY A 291 16.30 -5.25 -2.53
C GLY A 291 17.83 -5.09 -2.50
N SER A 292 18.41 -4.48 -3.54
CA SER A 292 19.85 -4.18 -3.57
C SER A 292 20.24 -3.13 -2.53
N ARG A 293 19.41 -2.10 -2.34
CA ARG A 293 19.64 -1.07 -1.30
C ARG A 293 19.58 -1.67 0.10
N LEU A 294 18.58 -2.53 0.35
CA LEU A 294 18.40 -3.21 1.64
C LEU A 294 19.56 -4.16 1.95
N LEU A 295 19.95 -5.01 0.98
CA LEU A 295 21.08 -5.93 1.13
C LEU A 295 22.39 -5.17 1.43
N ARG A 296 22.65 -4.07 0.71
CA ARG A 296 23.81 -3.21 0.96
C ARG A 296 23.76 -2.54 2.33
N GLY A 297 22.60 -2.05 2.74
CA GLY A 297 22.39 -1.46 4.06
C GLY A 297 22.73 -2.46 5.17
N VAL A 298 22.22 -3.69 5.07
CA VAL A 298 22.53 -4.76 6.03
C VAL A 298 24.01 -5.14 5.98
N ALA A 299 24.61 -5.25 4.79
CA ALA A 299 26.05 -5.54 4.68
C ALA A 299 26.91 -4.48 5.39
N ALA A 300 26.49 -3.22 5.37
CA ALA A 300 27.16 -2.14 6.06
C ALA A 300 27.00 -2.18 7.59
N THR A 301 26.00 -2.88 8.14
CA THR A 301 25.79 -3.04 9.59
C THR A 301 26.46 -4.28 10.18
N ILE A 302 27.09 -5.11 9.35
CA ILE A 302 27.85 -6.29 9.77
C ILE A 302 29.28 -5.85 10.15
N GLU A 303 29.68 -6.19 11.36
CA GLU A 303 30.92 -5.72 11.97
C GLU A 303 32.00 -6.80 12.01
N THR A 304 31.61 -8.04 12.29
CA THR A 304 32.56 -9.09 12.69
C THR A 304 32.61 -10.28 11.74
N ALA A 305 31.51 -10.56 11.04
CA ALA A 305 31.44 -11.71 10.14
C ALA A 305 32.23 -11.48 8.85
N GLU A 306 32.88 -12.52 8.34
CA GLU A 306 33.65 -12.51 7.09
C GLU A 306 32.77 -12.79 5.86
N LYS A 307 31.64 -13.48 6.07
CA LYS A 307 30.69 -13.86 5.02
C LYS A 307 29.24 -13.70 5.45
N VAL A 308 28.39 -13.41 4.48
CA VAL A 308 26.93 -13.46 4.62
C VAL A 308 26.43 -14.78 4.04
N GLU A 309 25.58 -15.48 4.78
CA GLU A 309 24.94 -16.70 4.33
C GLU A 309 23.41 -16.54 4.30
N ILE A 310 22.79 -17.10 3.27
CA ILE A 310 21.33 -17.13 3.08
C ILE A 310 20.86 -18.56 2.80
N ARG A 311 19.61 -18.83 3.18
CA ARG A 311 18.83 -19.98 2.70
C ARG A 311 17.77 -19.47 1.76
N VAL A 312 17.78 -19.94 0.51
CA VAL A 312 16.81 -19.54 -0.52
C VAL A 312 16.09 -20.77 -1.05
N LEU A 313 14.76 -20.73 -1.14
CA LEU A 313 13.99 -21.85 -1.64
C LEU A 313 14.38 -22.19 -3.08
N VAL A 314 14.55 -23.48 -3.35
CA VAL A 314 14.83 -24.00 -4.71
C VAL A 314 13.72 -23.59 -5.69
N SER A 315 12.50 -23.44 -5.20
CA SER A 315 11.32 -22.99 -5.95
C SER A 315 11.32 -21.50 -6.32
N SER A 316 12.31 -20.71 -5.88
CA SER A 316 12.38 -19.26 -6.14
C SER A 316 13.56 -18.88 -7.06
N PRO A 317 13.46 -19.18 -8.38
CA PRO A 317 14.53 -18.86 -9.33
C PRO A 317 14.81 -17.35 -9.41
N MET A 318 13.80 -16.50 -9.14
CA MET A 318 13.99 -15.05 -9.08
C MET A 318 14.89 -14.62 -7.92
N ALA A 319 14.71 -15.19 -6.72
CA ALA A 319 15.55 -14.88 -5.56
C ALA A 319 16.97 -15.41 -5.77
N ILE A 320 17.12 -16.63 -6.30
CA ILE A 320 18.43 -17.21 -6.64
C ILE A 320 19.18 -16.30 -7.62
N GLY A 321 18.51 -15.86 -8.70
CA GLY A 321 19.10 -14.93 -9.66
C GLY A 321 19.49 -13.59 -9.05
N PHE A 322 18.67 -13.05 -8.13
CA PHE A 322 18.99 -11.84 -7.38
C PHE A 322 20.27 -12.01 -6.56
N TYR A 323 20.42 -13.10 -5.79
CA TYR A 323 21.59 -13.32 -4.95
C TYR A 323 22.85 -13.59 -5.79
N ARG A 324 22.77 -14.39 -6.86
CA ARG A 324 23.89 -14.58 -7.81
C ARG A 324 24.40 -13.26 -8.39
N LYS A 325 23.48 -12.35 -8.76
CA LYS A 325 23.84 -11.01 -9.24
C LYS A 325 24.62 -10.18 -8.20
N HIS A 326 24.42 -10.43 -6.91
CA HIS A 326 25.13 -9.75 -5.82
C HIS A 326 26.35 -10.55 -5.32
N GLY A 327 26.83 -11.52 -6.10
CA GLY A 327 28.06 -12.25 -5.80
C GLY A 327 27.89 -13.43 -4.84
N PHE A 328 26.65 -13.85 -4.54
CA PHE A 328 26.43 -15.07 -3.79
C PHE A 328 26.65 -16.30 -4.65
N THR A 329 27.38 -17.27 -4.10
CA THR A 329 27.60 -18.59 -4.69
C THR A 329 26.91 -19.66 -3.85
N GLU A 330 26.35 -20.65 -4.51
CA GLU A 330 25.77 -21.83 -3.87
C GLU A 330 26.86 -22.68 -3.22
N THR A 331 26.64 -23.11 -1.99
CA THR A 331 27.59 -23.93 -1.21
C THR A 331 27.04 -25.32 -0.91
N SER A 332 25.73 -25.45 -0.72
CA SER A 332 25.05 -26.72 -0.45
C SER A 332 23.54 -26.58 -0.67
N GLY A 333 22.83 -27.70 -0.62
CA GLY A 333 21.37 -27.75 -0.50
C GLY A 333 20.97 -28.46 0.79
N GLU A 334 19.89 -28.00 1.42
CA GLU A 334 19.37 -28.59 2.65
C GLU A 334 17.83 -28.53 2.70
N THR A 335 17.23 -29.37 3.53
CA THR A 335 15.80 -29.26 3.86
C THR A 335 15.68 -28.36 5.10
N ILE A 336 15.00 -27.24 4.95
CA ILE A 336 14.73 -26.32 6.06
C ILE A 336 13.30 -26.49 6.56
N GLU A 337 13.09 -26.16 7.84
CA GLU A 337 11.77 -25.95 8.41
C GLU A 337 11.49 -24.44 8.43
N ILE A 338 10.39 -24.06 7.78
CA ILE A 338 9.87 -22.70 7.76
C ILE A 338 8.81 -22.61 8.85
N LEU A 339 9.03 -21.72 9.83
CA LEU A 339 8.12 -21.44 10.95
C LEU A 339 7.58 -22.71 11.61
N ASP A 340 8.50 -23.62 11.96
CA ASP A 340 8.29 -24.82 12.78
C ASP A 340 7.28 -25.85 12.23
N SER A 341 6.80 -25.70 10.99
CA SER A 341 5.70 -26.54 10.47
C SER A 341 5.79 -26.92 8.99
N VAL A 342 6.58 -26.19 8.19
CA VAL A 342 6.65 -26.41 6.73
C VAL A 342 8.06 -26.80 6.31
N LYS A 343 8.24 -28.03 5.83
CA LYS A 343 9.51 -28.49 5.26
C LYS A 343 9.64 -28.06 3.80
N ALA A 344 10.78 -27.47 3.45
CA ALA A 344 11.07 -27.06 2.08
C ALA A 344 12.54 -27.25 1.72
N SER A 345 12.83 -27.56 0.46
CA SER A 345 14.19 -27.62 -0.06
C SER A 345 14.73 -26.21 -0.30
N ALA A 346 15.90 -25.91 0.28
CA ALA A 346 16.59 -24.64 0.13
C ALA A 346 18.03 -24.85 -0.35
N LEU A 347 18.53 -23.87 -1.09
CA LEU A 347 19.95 -23.71 -1.35
C LEU A 347 20.56 -22.84 -0.26
N VAL A 348 21.70 -23.26 0.25
CA VAL A 348 22.59 -22.42 1.05
C VAL A 348 23.49 -21.68 0.07
N MET A 349 23.47 -20.35 0.15
CA MET A 349 24.37 -19.51 -0.65
C MET A 349 25.13 -18.56 0.26
N SER A 350 26.36 -18.23 -0.12
CA SER A 350 27.18 -17.28 0.65
C SER A 350 27.93 -16.30 -0.25
N ALA A 351 28.24 -15.13 0.32
CA ALA A 351 29.07 -14.10 -0.28
C ALA A 351 30.03 -13.53 0.76
N ASN A 352 31.23 -13.14 0.32
CA ASN A 352 32.20 -12.45 1.18
C ASN A 352 31.70 -11.03 1.53
N ILE A 353 31.83 -10.63 2.80
CA ILE A 353 31.30 -9.35 3.27
C ILE A 353 32.01 -8.15 2.63
N GLU A 354 33.32 -8.23 2.44
CA GLU A 354 34.11 -7.13 1.87
C GLU A 354 33.74 -6.89 0.41
N SER A 355 33.45 -7.96 -0.33
CA SER A 355 32.93 -7.85 -1.70
C SER A 355 31.56 -7.16 -1.74
N LEU A 356 30.68 -7.49 -0.79
CA LEU A 356 29.37 -6.83 -0.66
C LEU A 356 29.50 -5.36 -0.26
N LYS A 357 30.41 -5.03 0.67
CA LYS A 357 30.71 -3.65 1.13
C LYS A 357 31.41 -2.82 0.05
N ALA A 358 32.32 -3.38 -0.72
CA ALA A 358 32.99 -2.69 -1.83
C ALA A 358 32.00 -2.26 -2.93
N ALA A 359 30.98 -3.09 -3.18
CA ALA A 359 29.86 -2.72 -4.05
C ALA A 359 28.96 -1.58 -3.48
N VAL A 360 29.12 -1.22 -2.20
CA VAL A 360 28.49 -0.04 -1.57
C VAL A 360 29.31 1.23 -1.82
N GLN A 361 30.63 1.13 -1.82
CA GLN A 361 31.55 2.27 -1.91
C GLN A 361 31.90 2.64 -3.37
N GLY A 362 31.70 1.72 -4.32
CA GLY A 362 31.92 1.95 -5.75
C GLY A 362 30.73 2.57 -6.49
N ASN A 363 30.75 3.90 -6.65
CA ASN A 363 30.12 4.70 -7.71
C ASN A 363 28.56 4.89 -7.68
N PRO A 364 28.05 6.10 -7.38
CA PRO A 364 26.63 6.46 -7.54
C PRO A 364 26.10 6.44 -9.00
N ASN A 365 26.98 6.36 -10.02
CA ASN A 365 26.67 6.58 -11.44
C ASN A 365 27.03 5.42 -12.40
N SER A 366 27.33 4.20 -11.94
CA SER A 366 27.85 3.13 -12.83
C SER A 366 26.80 2.32 -13.63
N PHE A 367 25.54 2.74 -13.70
CA PHE A 367 24.55 2.12 -14.60
C PHE A 367 24.02 3.12 -15.64
N ILE A 368 24.93 3.75 -16.38
CA ILE A 368 24.62 4.34 -17.68
C ILE A 368 25.54 3.67 -18.72
N ALA A 369 24.88 3.05 -19.71
CA ALA A 369 25.39 2.62 -21.01
C ALA A 369 26.43 1.49 -21.08
N THR A 370 25.95 0.29 -21.44
CA THR A 370 26.64 -0.53 -22.46
C THR A 370 25.62 -1.03 -23.49
N SER A 371 25.24 -0.14 -24.40
CA SER A 371 24.76 -0.52 -25.72
C SER A 371 25.42 0.42 -26.72
N ASN A 372 26.54 -0.03 -27.29
CA ASN A 372 27.00 0.28 -28.64
C ASN A 372 28.34 -0.45 -28.88
N LYS A 373 28.28 -1.55 -29.62
CA LYS A 373 29.41 -1.99 -30.44
C LYS A 373 29.23 -1.36 -31.83
N PRO A 374 30.23 -0.72 -32.43
CA PRO A 374 30.19 -0.37 -33.84
C PRO A 374 30.72 -1.52 -34.70
N ALA A 375 30.11 -1.65 -35.88
CA ALA A 375 30.45 -2.45 -37.06
C ALA A 375 30.61 -3.97 -36.90
#